data_AF-A0A167HF22-F1
#
_entry.id   AF-A0A167HF22-F1
#
_cell.length_a   1.000
_cell.length_b   1.000
_cell.length_c   1.000
_cell.angle_alpha   90.00
_cell.angle_beta   90.00
_cell.angle_gamma   90.00
#
_symmetry.space_group_name_H-M   'P 1'
#
loop_
_entity.id
_entity.type
_entity.pdbx_description
1 polymer ?
#
loop_
_entity_poly.entity_id
_entity_poly.type
_entity_poly.pdbx_seq_one_letter_code
_entity_poly.pdbx_strand_id
1 'polypeptide(L)'
;MKVRDQFKSHFFMNMFIPFSNLLFGHTKSQWFGMGEPLPAAVGHQWRTWCNGGGYVKTAFGKTIDKHYFEELTLPAMWVNAVDDFIANDKNVRDMMSVSPNIKVQTLTLDPKEHGLKEIGHMKFFSRKSQKLWHIPLQWLDSRSDECSS
;
A
#
# COMPACT_ATOMS: atom_id res chain seq x y z
N MET A 1 11.50 -8.79 -10.31
CA MET A 1 10.40 -9.48 -9.57
C MET A 1 10.69 -10.97 -9.55
N LYS A 2 10.74 -11.61 -8.37
CA LYS A 2 10.98 -13.06 -8.27
C LYS A 2 9.64 -13.79 -8.52
N VAL A 3 9.60 -14.68 -9.52
CA VAL A 3 8.40 -15.43 -9.97
C VAL A 3 7.66 -16.13 -8.82
N ARG A 4 8.41 -16.58 -7.82
CA ARG A 4 7.91 -17.29 -6.64
C ARG A 4 6.96 -16.46 -5.76
N ASP A 5 7.13 -15.14 -5.72
CA ASP A 5 6.32 -14.27 -4.86
C ASP A 5 5.03 -13.83 -5.56
N GLN A 6 5.04 -13.66 -6.88
CA GLN A 6 3.81 -13.49 -7.67
C GLN A 6 2.86 -14.68 -7.52
N PHE A 7 3.41 -15.89 -7.54
CA PHE A 7 2.62 -17.11 -7.33
C PHE A 7 1.96 -17.14 -5.95
N LYS A 8 2.67 -16.74 -4.89
CA LYS A 8 2.09 -16.64 -3.55
C LYS A 8 0.99 -15.59 -3.48
N SER A 9 1.20 -14.41 -4.07
CA SER A 9 0.19 -13.36 -4.10
C SER A 9 -1.06 -13.77 -4.89
N HIS A 10 -0.91 -14.40 -6.06
CA HIS A 10 -2.03 -14.92 -6.82
C HIS A 10 -2.74 -16.08 -6.12
N PHE A 11 -2.01 -16.99 -5.49
CA PHE A 11 -2.59 -18.10 -4.71
C PHE A 11 -3.39 -17.57 -3.51
N PHE A 12 -2.83 -16.61 -2.77
CA PHE A 12 -3.52 -15.97 -1.66
C PHE A 12 -4.79 -15.25 -2.13
N MET A 13 -4.68 -14.39 -3.13
CA MET A 13 -5.79 -13.58 -3.64
C MET A 13 -6.89 -14.42 -4.30
N ASN A 14 -6.50 -15.44 -5.08
CA ASN A 14 -7.45 -16.16 -5.93
C ASN A 14 -7.94 -17.49 -5.35
N MET A 15 -7.21 -18.11 -4.42
CA MET A 15 -7.56 -19.41 -3.86
C MET A 15 -7.84 -19.35 -2.36
N PHE A 16 -7.01 -18.65 -1.58
CA PHE A 16 -7.19 -18.58 -0.12
C PHE A 16 -8.35 -17.68 0.31
N ILE A 17 -8.45 -16.45 -0.23
CA ILE A 17 -9.54 -15.51 0.09
C ILE A 17 -10.95 -16.10 -0.17
N PRO A 18 -11.27 -16.67 -1.36
CA PRO A 18 -12.61 -17.20 -1.60
C PRO A 18 -12.90 -18.44 -0.75
N PHE A 19 -11.90 -19.28 -0.51
CA PHE A 19 -12.05 -20.50 0.29
C PHE A 19 -12.22 -20.18 1.79
N SER A 20 -11.46 -19.22 2.32
CA SER A 20 -11.64 -18.72 3.68
C SER A 20 -12.99 -18.04 3.86
N ASN A 21 -13.43 -17.23 2.89
CA ASN A 21 -14.74 -16.60 2.95
C ASN A 21 -15.88 -17.62 2.86
N LEU A 22 -15.73 -18.67 2.05
CA LEU A 22 -16.73 -19.73 1.91
C LEU A 22 -16.83 -20.61 3.17
N LEU A 23 -15.70 -20.94 3.80
CA LEU A 23 -15.66 -21.82 4.98
C LEU A 23 -15.92 -21.10 6.31
N PHE A 24 -15.50 -19.84 6.44
CA PHE A 24 -15.53 -19.12 7.72
C PHE A 24 -16.41 -17.86 7.70
N GLY A 25 -16.92 -17.44 6.53
CA GLY A 25 -17.69 -16.19 6.39
C GLY A 25 -16.86 -14.91 6.56
N HIS A 26 -15.53 -15.02 6.69
CA HIS A 26 -14.58 -13.91 6.79
C HIS A 26 -13.18 -14.33 6.32
N THR A 27 -12.40 -13.37 5.85
CA THR A 27 -11.02 -13.59 5.41
C THR A 27 -10.12 -13.54 6.65
N LYS A 28 -9.49 -14.67 7.02
CA LYS A 28 -8.50 -14.71 8.11
C LYS A 28 -7.15 -14.15 7.65
N SER A 29 -7.11 -12.86 7.33
CA SER A 29 -5.91 -12.06 7.00
C SER A 29 -4.80 -12.20 8.06
N GLN A 30 -5.17 -12.47 9.31
CA GLN A 30 -4.27 -12.78 10.42
C GLN A 30 -3.32 -13.96 10.12
N TRP A 31 -3.74 -14.97 9.36
CA TRP A 31 -2.92 -16.16 9.07
C TRP A 31 -1.77 -15.88 8.09
N PHE A 32 -1.84 -14.77 7.36
CA PHE A 32 -0.78 -14.31 6.46
C PHE A 32 -0.07 -13.06 6.97
N GLY A 33 -0.31 -12.67 8.23
CA GLY A 33 0.32 -11.49 8.83
C GLY A 33 -0.16 -10.16 8.24
N MET A 34 -1.34 -10.12 7.62
CA MET A 34 -1.97 -8.94 7.01
C MET A 34 -3.04 -8.29 7.91
N GLY A 35 -2.87 -8.37 9.23
CA GLY A 35 -3.75 -7.71 10.20
C GLY A 35 -5.01 -8.49 10.61
N GLU A 36 -5.97 -7.77 11.19
CA GLU A 36 -7.25 -8.29 11.73
C GLU A 36 -8.12 -8.96 10.65
N PRO A 37 -8.98 -9.93 11.01
CA PRO A 37 -9.85 -10.63 10.06
C PRO A 37 -10.81 -9.66 9.35
N LEU A 38 -10.85 -9.74 8.02
CA LEU A 38 -11.69 -8.89 7.19
C LEU A 38 -13.07 -9.55 6.94
N PRO A 39 -14.18 -8.82 7.07
CA PRO A 39 -15.50 -9.31 6.67
C PRO A 39 -15.54 -9.77 5.21
N ALA A 40 -16.33 -10.80 4.88
CA ALA A 40 -16.32 -11.42 3.55
C ALA A 40 -16.56 -10.45 2.38
N ALA A 41 -17.49 -9.50 2.54
CA ALA A 41 -17.77 -8.48 1.52
C ALA A 41 -16.56 -7.56 1.25
N VAL A 42 -15.81 -7.20 2.31
CA VAL A 42 -14.59 -6.39 2.23
C VAL A 42 -13.48 -7.17 1.55
N GLY A 43 -13.31 -8.45 1.89
CA GLY A 43 -12.33 -9.33 1.22
C GLY A 43 -12.62 -9.50 -0.27
N HIS A 44 -13.89 -9.56 -0.68
CA HIS A 44 -14.28 -9.63 -2.09
C HIS A 44 -13.93 -8.35 -2.85
N GLN A 45 -14.28 -7.17 -2.31
CA GLN A 45 -13.91 -5.88 -2.91
C GLN A 45 -12.39 -5.71 -3.01
N TRP A 46 -11.67 -6.08 -1.95
CA TRP A 46 -10.22 -6.00 -1.94
C TRP A 46 -9.58 -6.90 -2.99
N ARG A 47 -10.09 -8.13 -3.16
CA ARG A 47 -9.68 -9.04 -4.25
C ARG A 47 -9.94 -8.41 -5.63
N THR A 48 -11.09 -7.77 -5.84
CA THR A 48 -11.41 -7.11 -7.11
C THR A 48 -10.41 -5.98 -7.41
N TRP A 49 -10.07 -5.16 -6.42
CA TRP A 49 -9.08 -4.09 -6.59
C TRP A 49 -7.66 -4.60 -6.79
N CYS A 50 -7.25 -5.64 -6.05
CA CYS A 50 -5.91 -6.21 -6.18
C CYS A 50 -5.69 -6.99 -7.50
N ASN A 51 -6.75 -7.57 -8.08
CA ASN A 51 -6.66 -8.24 -9.38
C ASN A 51 -6.94 -7.31 -10.58
N GLY A 52 -7.50 -6.12 -10.34
CA GLY A 52 -7.78 -5.12 -11.36
C GLY A 52 -6.58 -4.21 -11.62
N GLY A 53 -6.22 -3.98 -12.89
CA GLY A 53 -5.18 -3.00 -13.24
C GLY A 53 -5.62 -1.58 -12.85
N GLY A 54 -4.90 -0.94 -11.94
CA GLY A 54 -5.22 0.40 -11.44
C GLY A 54 -5.89 0.46 -10.06
N TYR A 55 -5.95 -0.65 -9.30
CA TYR A 55 -6.48 -0.68 -7.93
C TYR A 55 -7.92 -0.12 -7.86
N VAL A 56 -8.15 0.92 -7.05
CA VAL A 56 -9.46 1.58 -6.89
C VAL A 56 -9.94 2.26 -8.19
N LYS A 57 -9.06 2.57 -9.14
CA LYS A 57 -9.43 3.14 -10.45
C LYS A 57 -10.38 2.23 -11.23
N THR A 58 -10.33 0.92 -10.98
CA THR A 58 -11.25 -0.05 -11.59
C THR A 58 -12.69 0.04 -11.06
N ALA A 59 -12.90 0.73 -9.94
CA ALA A 59 -14.19 0.94 -9.29
C ALA A 59 -14.81 2.32 -9.57
N PHE A 60 -14.05 3.27 -10.13
CA PHE A 60 -14.55 4.58 -10.52
C PHE A 60 -15.60 4.45 -11.62
N GLY A 61 -16.76 5.10 -11.41
CA GLY A 61 -17.89 5.07 -12.35
C GLY A 61 -18.63 3.72 -12.42
N LYS A 62 -18.32 2.77 -11.52
CA LYS A 62 -19.05 1.49 -11.39
C LYS A 62 -19.66 1.29 -10.01
N THR A 63 -18.84 1.41 -8.97
CA THR A 63 -19.27 1.26 -7.57
C THR A 63 -18.91 2.47 -6.71
N ILE A 64 -18.01 3.33 -7.20
CA ILE A 64 -17.67 4.61 -6.59
C ILE A 64 -18.12 5.70 -7.54
N ASP A 65 -19.30 6.26 -7.27
CA ASP A 65 -19.92 7.33 -8.07
C ASP A 65 -19.35 8.71 -7.74
N LYS A 66 -18.83 8.90 -6.52
CA LYS A 66 -18.21 10.16 -6.07
C LYS A 66 -16.83 9.90 -5.51
N HIS A 67 -15.82 10.53 -6.13
CA HIS A 67 -14.45 10.49 -5.66
C HIS A 67 -13.83 11.89 -5.73
N TYR A 68 -12.97 12.21 -4.76
CA TYR A 68 -12.34 13.53 -4.65
C TYR A 68 -10.83 13.48 -4.94
N PHE A 69 -10.33 12.39 -5.54
CA PHE A 69 -8.90 12.22 -5.80
C PHE A 69 -8.32 13.26 -6.76
N GLU A 70 -9.14 13.84 -7.64
CA GLU A 70 -8.76 14.95 -8.51
C GLU A 70 -8.73 16.29 -7.76
N GLU A 71 -9.45 16.43 -6.66
CA GLU A 71 -9.47 17.67 -5.85
C GLU A 71 -8.28 17.73 -4.88
N LEU A 72 -7.60 16.60 -4.65
CA LEU A 72 -6.41 16.54 -3.82
C LEU A 72 -5.23 17.22 -4.51
N THR A 73 -4.84 18.39 -3.98
CA THR A 73 -3.67 19.18 -4.44
C THR A 73 -2.59 19.28 -3.38
N LEU A 74 -2.86 18.77 -2.17
CA LEU A 74 -1.93 18.80 -1.05
C LEU A 74 -0.65 18.05 -1.41
N PRO A 75 0.52 18.59 -1.03
CA PRO A 75 1.77 17.92 -1.33
C PRO A 75 1.94 16.68 -0.44
N ALA A 76 2.40 15.57 -1.01
CA ALA A 76 2.47 14.27 -0.34
C ALA A 76 3.86 13.64 -0.49
N MET A 77 4.29 12.86 0.51
CA MET A 77 5.49 12.01 0.38
C MET A 77 5.08 10.56 0.47
N TRP A 78 5.54 9.79 -0.51
CA TRP A 78 5.26 8.37 -0.62
C TRP A 78 6.57 7.62 -0.43
N VAL A 79 6.64 6.90 0.69
CA VAL A 79 7.83 6.14 1.07
C VAL A 79 7.56 4.66 0.82
N ASN A 80 8.42 4.01 0.06
CA ASN A 80 8.40 2.57 -0.13
C ASN A 80 9.78 1.96 0.11
N ALA A 81 9.86 0.63 0.16
CA ALA A 81 11.12 -0.08 0.37
C ALA A 81 11.43 -1.02 -0.80
N VAL A 82 12.71 -1.17 -1.14
CA VAL A 82 13.14 -2.06 -2.25
C VAL A 82 12.84 -3.54 -1.99
N ASP A 83 12.70 -3.92 -0.73
CA ASP A 83 12.35 -5.27 -0.28
C ASP A 83 10.84 -5.45 -0.01
N ASP A 84 10.03 -4.43 -0.31
CA ASP A 84 8.57 -4.51 -0.33
C ASP A 84 8.05 -4.89 -1.73
N PHE A 85 7.52 -6.10 -1.85
CA PHE A 85 6.96 -6.61 -3.09
C PHE A 85 5.53 -6.13 -3.35
N ILE A 86 4.82 -5.63 -2.33
CA ILE A 86 3.45 -5.15 -2.41
C ILE A 86 3.44 -3.68 -2.85
N ALA A 87 4.18 -2.80 -2.17
CA ALA A 87 4.29 -1.38 -2.54
C ALA A 87 5.56 -1.09 -3.37
N ASN A 88 5.77 -1.84 -4.45
CA ASN A 88 6.89 -1.59 -5.36
C ASN A 88 6.67 -0.31 -6.20
N ASP A 89 7.73 0.21 -6.83
CA ASP A 89 7.68 1.46 -7.60
C ASP A 89 6.64 1.45 -8.73
N LYS A 90 6.31 0.29 -9.31
CA LYS A 90 5.28 0.20 -10.33
C LYS A 90 3.90 0.44 -9.71
N ASN A 91 3.60 -0.22 -8.60
CA ASN A 91 2.33 -0.06 -7.89
C ASN A 91 2.18 1.35 -7.30
N VAL A 92 3.28 1.94 -6.81
CA VAL A 92 3.33 3.34 -6.37
C VAL A 92 2.96 4.28 -7.52
N ARG A 93 3.57 4.12 -8.71
CA ARG A 93 3.22 4.94 -9.89
C ARG A 93 1.77 4.73 -10.32
N ASP A 94 1.27 3.50 -10.30
CA ASP A 94 -0.14 3.21 -10.64
C ASP A 94 -1.09 3.92 -9.67
N MET A 95 -0.77 3.92 -8.37
CA MET A 95 -1.55 4.66 -7.38
C MET A 95 -1.44 6.18 -7.53
N MET A 96 -0.27 6.72 -7.91
CA MET A 96 -0.12 8.16 -8.21
C MET A 96 -1.03 8.57 -9.37
N SER A 97 -1.26 7.69 -10.35
CA SER A 97 -2.16 7.95 -11.49
C SER A 97 -3.65 8.07 -11.10
N VAL A 98 -4.00 7.72 -9.85
CA VAL A 98 -5.36 7.87 -9.29
C VAL A 98 -5.60 9.30 -8.81
N SER A 99 -4.55 10.00 -8.36
CA SER A 99 -4.62 11.36 -7.82
C SER A 99 -3.66 12.28 -8.58
N PRO A 100 -3.99 12.64 -9.84
CA PRO A 100 -3.05 13.29 -10.76
C PRO A 100 -2.61 14.69 -10.31
N ASN A 101 -3.41 15.35 -9.46
CA ASN A 101 -3.17 16.73 -9.04
C ASN A 101 -2.34 16.85 -7.75
N ILE A 102 -1.98 15.73 -7.11
CA ILE A 102 -1.13 15.71 -5.92
C ILE A 102 0.33 15.93 -6.33
N LYS A 103 1.02 16.88 -5.69
CA LYS A 103 2.48 17.02 -5.80
C LYS A 103 3.17 15.96 -4.93
N VAL A 104 3.40 14.78 -5.51
CA VAL A 104 4.00 13.64 -4.81
C VAL A 104 5.53 13.66 -4.93
N GLN A 105 6.20 13.53 -3.78
CA GLN A 105 7.60 13.15 -3.70
C GLN A 105 7.70 11.66 -3.37
N THR A 106 8.38 10.87 -4.20
CA THR A 106 8.60 9.45 -3.93
C THR A 106 9.97 9.20 -3.35
N LEU A 107 10.05 8.35 -2.33
CA LEU A 107 11.30 7.92 -1.71
C LEU A 107 11.33 6.41 -1.55
N THR A 108 12.29 5.76 -2.20
CA THR A 108 12.52 4.33 -2.08
C THR A 108 13.68 4.07 -1.12
N LEU A 109 13.44 3.30 -0.07
CA LEU A 109 14.43 2.97 0.96
C LEU A 109 15.07 1.60 0.70
N ASP A 110 16.41 1.53 0.77
CA ASP A 110 17.13 0.26 0.85
C ASP A 110 17.43 -0.07 2.33
N PRO A 111 16.94 -1.21 2.87
CA PRO A 111 17.27 -1.61 4.23
C PRO A 111 18.79 -1.63 4.49
N LYS A 112 19.62 -1.99 3.50
CA LYS A 112 21.08 -2.07 3.65
C LYS A 112 21.73 -0.72 3.91
N GLU A 113 21.26 0.33 3.23
CA GLU A 113 21.77 1.70 3.41
C GLU A 113 21.54 2.21 4.83
N HIS A 114 20.48 1.70 5.47
CA HIS A 114 20.16 2.06 6.83
C HIS A 114 20.68 1.06 7.85
N GLY A 115 21.43 0.00 7.48
CA GLY A 115 21.87 -1.03 8.42
C GLY A 115 20.70 -1.82 9.03
N LEU A 116 19.66 -2.07 8.24
CA LEU A 116 18.55 -2.96 8.52
C LEU A 116 18.70 -4.25 7.73
N LYS A 117 18.17 -5.35 8.28
CA LYS A 117 18.10 -6.62 7.55
C LYS A 117 16.94 -6.64 6.55
N GLU A 118 15.85 -5.95 6.89
CA GLU A 118 14.61 -5.89 6.11
C GLU A 118 13.75 -4.71 6.60
N ILE A 119 12.99 -4.12 5.69
CA ILE A 119 11.88 -3.20 5.97
C ILE A 119 10.58 -3.89 5.56
N GLY A 120 10.47 -4.35 4.31
CA GLY A 120 9.28 -4.98 3.76
C GLY A 120 8.01 -4.12 3.91
N HIS A 121 6.84 -4.73 3.67
CA HIS A 121 5.58 -3.97 3.65
C HIS A 121 5.14 -3.45 5.04
N MET A 122 5.24 -4.30 6.07
CA MET A 122 4.64 -4.03 7.38
C MET A 122 5.66 -3.54 8.44
N LYS A 123 6.97 -3.71 8.20
CA LYS A 123 7.97 -3.47 9.26
C LYS A 123 8.52 -2.05 9.26
N PHE A 124 8.05 -1.18 8.36
CA PHE A 124 8.34 0.26 8.42
C PHE A 124 7.93 0.85 9.79
N PHE A 125 6.75 0.52 10.30
CA PHE A 125 6.25 0.97 11.61
C PHE A 125 6.69 0.07 12.78
N SER A 126 7.68 -0.81 12.58
CA SER A 126 8.23 -1.61 13.68
C SER A 126 9.31 -0.83 14.44
N ARG A 127 9.52 -1.18 15.72
CA ARG A 127 10.62 -0.60 16.53
C ARG A 127 12.00 -0.77 15.88
N LYS A 128 12.21 -1.83 15.09
CA LYS A 128 13.49 -2.07 14.39
C LYS A 128 13.78 -0.98 13.35
N SER A 129 12.74 -0.42 12.76
CA SER A 129 12.80 0.61 11.72
C SER A 129 12.61 2.02 12.26
N GLN A 130 12.61 2.21 13.59
CA GLN A 130 12.38 3.51 14.23
C GLN A 130 13.33 4.60 13.72
N LYS A 131 14.57 4.25 13.38
CA LYS A 131 15.54 5.17 12.79
C LYS A 131 15.08 5.77 11.46
N LEU A 132 14.21 5.10 10.71
CA LEU A 132 13.67 5.62 9.45
C LEU A 132 12.60 6.69 9.67
N TRP A 133 11.99 6.76 10.85
CA TRP A 133 10.86 7.65 11.10
C TRP A 133 11.27 9.13 11.11
N HIS A 134 12.56 9.44 11.29
CA HIS A 134 13.03 10.81 11.13
C HIS A 134 12.79 11.34 9.71
N ILE A 135 12.73 10.47 8.69
CA ILE A 135 12.61 10.86 7.29
C ILE A 135 11.25 11.53 7.03
N PRO A 136 10.10 10.88 7.31
CA PRO A 136 8.81 11.54 7.18
C PRO A 136 8.62 12.70 8.13
N LEU A 137 9.21 12.66 9.34
CA LEU A 137 9.11 13.79 10.28
C LEU A 137 9.82 15.04 9.76
N GLN A 138 11.06 14.92 9.27
CA GLN A 138 11.80 16.04 8.68
C GLN A 138 11.08 16.65 7.49
N TRP A 139 10.46 15.82 6.66
CA TRP A 139 9.66 16.29 5.53
C TRP A 139 8.39 17.04 5.96
N LEU A 140 7.74 16.60 7.04
CA LEU A 140 6.61 17.32 7.62
C LEU A 140 7.05 18.66 8.22
N ASP A 141 8.15 18.67 8.98
CA ASP A 141 8.70 19.87 9.61
C ASP A 141 9.06 20.94 8.57
N SER A 142 9.72 20.55 7.48
CA SER A 142 10.08 21.49 6.40
C SER A 142 8.85 22.13 5.73
N ARG A 143 7.69 21.48 5.79
CA ARG A 143 6.42 21.96 5.21
C ARG A 143 5.62 22.82 6.19
N SER A 144 5.76 22.59 7.50
CA SER A 144 5.16 23.48 8.50
C SER A 144 5.79 24.87 8.49
N ASP A 145 7.10 24.95 8.20
CA ASP A 145 7.82 26.22 8.10
C ASP A 145 7.39 27.04 6.87
N GLU A 146 7.13 26.37 5.74
CA GLU A 146 6.60 26.98 4.51
C GLU A 146 5.19 27.56 4.70
N CYS A 147 4.37 26.99 5.59
CA CYS A 147 3.00 27.45 5.86
C CYS A 147 2.94 28.59 6.89
N SER A 148 4.02 28.76 7.67
CA SER A 148 4.14 29.79 8.72
C SER A 148 4.80 31.08 8.22
N SER A 149 5.20 31.12 6.94
CA SER A 149 5.88 32.24 6.27
C SER A 149 4.97 32.89 5.24
#